data_AF-A0A8H7ND78-F1
#
_entry.id   AF-A0A8H7ND78-F1
#
_cell.length_a   1.000
_cell.length_b   1.000
_cell.length_c   1.000
_cell.angle_alpha   90.00
_cell.angle_beta   90.00
_cell.angle_gamma   90.00
#
_symmetry.space_group_name_H-M   'P 1'
#
loop_
_entity.id
_entity.type
_entity.pdbx_description
1 polymer ?
#
loop_
_entity_poly.entity_id
_entity_poly.type
_entity_poly.pdbx_seq_one_letter_code
_entity_poly.pdbx_strand_id
1 'polypeptide(L)'
;MASFHLGKAIRLKMAASLLGYGSIRTKSLDGVNKYFSIEMSEKYDYDILDDIDPEAAYKEFEYLIDKVAEMLKGQPANLDMFDQVLVETLATMVYGSNLIESAGAGFGITKKLCEAIFKSEEIREEIIERDNDYELLKQELMAKNLPHSFLAVLQSHREIIQHAKATRYMIQQVYLDGKDISEEIILEAHRILTFKIDTD
;
A
#
# COMPACT_ATOMS: atom_id res chain seq x y z
N MET A 1 -3.75 18.26 -15.48
CA MET A 1 -2.91 17.08 -15.16
C MET A 1 -3.81 15.86 -15.24
N ALA A 2 -3.38 14.78 -15.89
CA ALA A 2 -4.16 13.54 -15.90
C ALA A 2 -4.33 13.03 -14.46
N SER A 3 -5.53 12.55 -14.12
CA SER A 3 -5.80 11.90 -12.83
C SER A 3 -4.82 10.73 -12.65
N PHE A 4 -4.07 10.75 -11.53
CA PHE A 4 -3.08 9.74 -11.18
C PHE A 4 -3.74 8.66 -10.31
N HIS A 5 -3.98 7.48 -10.88
CA HIS A 5 -4.52 6.34 -10.13
C HIS A 5 -3.38 5.38 -9.76
N LEU A 6 -3.08 5.27 -8.46
CA LEU A 6 -1.92 4.54 -7.95
C LEU A 6 -1.96 3.05 -8.30
N GLY A 7 -3.11 2.37 -8.11
CA GLY A 7 -3.28 0.96 -8.48
C GLY A 7 -2.93 0.70 -9.96
N LYS A 8 -3.54 1.46 -10.87
CA LYS A 8 -3.22 1.45 -12.30
C LYS A 8 -1.75 1.71 -12.60
N ALA A 9 -1.12 2.68 -11.93
CA ALA A 9 0.29 3.00 -12.14
C ALA A 9 1.21 1.84 -11.71
N ILE A 10 0.94 1.22 -10.55
CA ILE A 10 1.64 0.03 -10.06
C ILE A 10 1.45 -1.12 -11.05
N ARG A 11 0.22 -1.40 -11.47
CA ARG A 11 -0.07 -2.46 -12.43
C ARG A 11 0.67 -2.28 -13.75
N LEU A 12 0.69 -1.06 -14.30
CA LEU A 12 1.44 -0.75 -15.52
C LEU A 12 2.94 -0.95 -15.33
N LYS A 13 3.50 -0.56 -14.18
CA LYS A 13 4.91 -0.81 -13.84
C LYS A 13 5.19 -2.30 -13.75
N MET A 14 4.34 -3.07 -13.06
CA MET A 14 4.44 -4.53 -12.93
C MET A 14 4.36 -5.21 -14.30
N ALA A 15 3.41 -4.84 -15.15
CA ALA A 15 3.28 -5.40 -16.50
C ALA A 15 4.54 -5.12 -17.36
N ALA A 16 5.22 -4.00 -17.11
CA ALA A 16 6.46 -3.65 -17.78
C ALA A 16 7.72 -4.30 -17.15
N SER A 17 7.65 -4.87 -15.95
CA SER A 17 8.83 -5.42 -15.25
C SER A 17 8.76 -6.93 -15.01
N LEU A 18 7.58 -7.50 -14.78
CA LEU A 18 7.40 -8.91 -14.44
C LEU A 18 7.49 -9.79 -15.69
N LEU A 19 8.37 -10.79 -15.66
CA LEU A 19 8.61 -11.66 -16.82
C LEU A 19 7.96 -13.04 -16.68
N GLY A 20 7.62 -13.45 -15.45
CA GLY A 20 7.22 -14.83 -15.09
C GLY A 20 8.37 -15.60 -14.44
N TYR A 21 8.09 -16.81 -13.93
CA TYR A 21 9.06 -17.73 -13.33
C TYR A 21 9.96 -17.07 -12.28
N GLY A 22 9.35 -16.29 -11.38
CA GLY A 22 10.06 -15.58 -10.32
C GLY A 22 11.01 -14.46 -10.79
N SER A 23 10.99 -14.10 -12.08
CA SER A 23 11.93 -13.15 -12.67
C SER A 23 11.32 -11.76 -12.90
N ILE A 24 12.04 -10.74 -12.43
CA ILE A 24 11.67 -9.33 -12.53
C ILE A 24 12.80 -8.56 -13.21
N ARG A 25 12.46 -7.82 -14.25
CA ARG A 25 13.35 -6.86 -14.88
C ARG A 25 13.36 -5.56 -14.08
N THR A 26 14.56 -5.11 -13.72
CA THR A 26 14.82 -3.82 -13.10
C THR A 26 15.80 -3.01 -13.96
N LYS A 27 15.82 -1.69 -13.77
CA LYS A 27 16.85 -0.83 -14.36
C LYS A 27 17.84 -0.47 -13.26
N SER A 28 19.12 -0.72 -13.48
CA SER A 28 20.16 -0.19 -12.59
C SER A 28 20.42 1.30 -12.84
N LEU A 29 21.14 1.91 -11.91
CA LEU A 29 21.49 3.34 -11.90
C LEU A 29 22.30 3.79 -13.13
N ASP A 30 23.02 2.87 -13.76
CA ASP A 30 23.75 3.07 -15.01
C ASP A 30 22.87 2.96 -16.27
N GLY A 31 21.56 2.79 -16.10
CA GLY A 31 20.60 2.61 -17.19
C GLY A 31 20.61 1.22 -17.82
N VAL A 32 21.38 0.28 -17.27
CA VAL A 32 21.45 -1.10 -17.76
C VAL A 32 20.26 -1.90 -17.21
N ASN A 33 19.66 -2.75 -18.05
CA ASN A 33 18.65 -3.68 -17.56
C ASN A 33 19.32 -4.76 -16.73
N LYS A 34 18.89 -4.93 -15.48
CA LYS A 34 19.23 -6.06 -14.63
C LYS A 34 18.00 -6.93 -14.41
N TYR A 35 18.24 -8.17 -14.00
CA TYR A 35 17.20 -9.13 -13.70
C TYR A 35 17.41 -9.60 -12.27
N PHE A 36 16.32 -9.63 -11.51
CA PHE A 36 16.26 -10.27 -10.21
C PHE A 36 15.37 -11.50 -10.37
N SER A 37 15.93 -12.66 -10.05
CA SER A 37 15.24 -13.94 -10.15
C SER A 37 15.29 -14.61 -8.78
N ILE A 38 14.13 -15.00 -8.28
CA ILE A 38 14.02 -15.84 -7.09
C ILE A 38 14.14 -17.28 -7.57
N GLU A 39 15.19 -17.98 -7.14
CA GLU A 39 15.44 -19.38 -7.47
C GLU A 39 15.59 -20.19 -6.17
N MET A 40 15.01 -21.38 -6.14
CA MET A 40 15.26 -22.32 -5.05
C MET A 40 16.68 -22.90 -5.18
N SER A 41 17.42 -22.91 -4.07
CA SER A 41 18.77 -23.46 -4.00
C SER A 41 18.78 -24.75 -3.18
N GLU A 42 19.71 -25.67 -3.49
CA GLU A 42 19.96 -26.88 -2.69
C GLU A 42 20.37 -26.61 -1.23
N LYS A 43 20.62 -25.34 -0.85
CA LYS A 43 21.06 -24.92 0.48
C LYS A 43 19.91 -24.57 1.45
N TYR A 44 18.65 -24.76 1.04
CA TYR A 44 17.53 -24.54 1.95
C TYR A 44 17.56 -25.56 3.07
N ASP A 45 17.46 -25.06 4.30
CA ASP A 45 17.40 -25.90 5.49
C ASP A 45 15.96 -26.38 5.68
N TYR A 46 15.75 -27.66 5.38
CA TYR A 46 14.46 -28.33 5.53
C TYR A 46 14.10 -28.58 7.01
N ASP A 47 15.06 -28.42 7.93
CA ASP A 47 14.85 -28.67 9.36
C ASP A 47 14.20 -27.47 10.09
N ILE A 48 14.11 -26.29 9.46
CA ILE A 48 13.53 -25.07 10.06
C ILE A 48 12.02 -24.98 9.82
N LEU A 49 11.50 -25.70 8.82
CA LEU A 49 10.11 -25.58 8.36
C LEU A 49 9.34 -26.83 8.78
N ASP A 50 8.83 -26.84 10.01
CA ASP A 50 8.13 -27.97 10.64
C ASP A 50 7.22 -28.76 9.67
N ASP A 51 6.19 -28.11 9.13
CA ASP A 51 5.14 -28.74 8.28
C ASP A 51 5.14 -28.23 6.83
N ILE A 52 6.07 -27.35 6.45
CA ILE A 52 6.08 -26.73 5.12
C ILE A 52 7.19 -27.34 4.29
N ASP A 53 6.83 -28.14 3.28
CA ASP A 53 7.76 -28.58 2.25
C ASP A 53 8.22 -27.36 1.41
N PRO A 54 9.51 -26.95 1.49
CA PRO A 54 10.05 -25.81 0.76
C PRO A 54 9.87 -25.93 -0.75
N GLU A 55 9.95 -27.15 -1.30
CA GLU A 55 9.80 -27.35 -2.74
C GLU A 55 8.34 -27.20 -3.18
N ALA A 56 7.39 -27.67 -2.37
CA ALA A 56 5.98 -27.41 -2.61
C ALA A 56 5.66 -25.90 -2.53
N ALA A 57 6.18 -25.21 -1.52
CA ALA A 57 5.99 -23.77 -1.35
C ALA A 57 6.60 -22.97 -2.52
N TYR A 58 7.79 -23.35 -3.00
CA TYR A 58 8.42 -22.71 -4.14
C TYR A 58 7.63 -22.93 -5.44
N LYS A 59 7.12 -24.14 -5.68
CA LYS A 59 6.24 -24.44 -6.84
C LYS A 59 4.94 -23.65 -6.77
N GLU A 60 4.36 -23.48 -5.59
CA GLU A 60 3.19 -22.63 -5.41
C GLU A 60 3.51 -21.16 -5.72
N PHE A 61 4.66 -20.65 -5.25
CA PHE A 61 5.15 -19.32 -5.58
C PHE A 61 5.30 -19.12 -7.10
N GLU A 62 5.95 -20.06 -7.81
CA GLU A 62 6.11 -19.99 -9.27
C GLU A 62 4.76 -19.99 -9.99
N TYR A 63 3.84 -20.86 -9.56
CA TYR A 63 2.48 -20.88 -10.11
C TYR A 63 1.76 -19.55 -9.91
N LEU A 64 1.83 -18.96 -8.72
CA LEU A 64 1.17 -17.70 -8.40
C LEU A 64 1.78 -16.52 -9.16
N ILE A 65 3.11 -16.42 -9.24
CA ILE A 65 3.78 -15.32 -9.94
C ILE A 65 3.50 -15.37 -11.44
N ASP A 66 3.40 -16.57 -12.03
CA ASP A 66 3.01 -16.75 -13.43
C ASP A 66 1.55 -16.39 -13.67
N LYS A 67 0.65 -16.78 -12.75
CA LYS A 67 -0.76 -16.36 -12.81
C LYS A 67 -0.89 -14.85 -12.77
N VAL A 68 -0.14 -14.17 -11.92
CA VAL A 68 -0.10 -12.69 -11.88
C VAL A 68 0.42 -12.13 -13.21
N ALA A 69 1.52 -12.67 -13.75
CA ALA A 69 2.06 -12.25 -15.04
C ALA A 69 1.09 -12.46 -16.22
N GLU A 70 0.31 -13.54 -16.20
CA GLU A 70 -0.78 -13.80 -17.15
C GLU A 70 -1.93 -12.80 -16.99
N MET A 71 -2.38 -12.54 -15.75
CA MET A 71 -3.45 -11.59 -15.46
C MET A 71 -3.10 -10.18 -15.94
N LEU A 72 -1.83 -9.77 -15.79
CA LEU A 72 -1.32 -8.47 -16.26
C LEU A 72 -1.37 -8.32 -17.80
N LYS A 73 -1.42 -9.42 -18.55
CA LYS A 73 -1.59 -9.47 -20.01
C LYS A 73 -3.06 -9.63 -20.44
N GLY A 74 -3.98 -9.73 -19.48
CA GLY A 74 -5.38 -10.07 -19.69
C GLY A 74 -6.27 -8.94 -20.20
N GLN A 75 -7.58 -9.22 -20.27
CA GLN A 75 -8.59 -8.28 -20.77
C GLN A 75 -8.82 -7.08 -19.81
N PRO A 76 -9.30 -5.92 -20.31
CA PRO A 76 -9.50 -4.71 -19.51
C PRO A 76 -10.28 -4.89 -18.20
N ALA A 77 -11.35 -5.69 -18.19
CA ALA A 77 -12.15 -5.93 -16.99
C ALA A 77 -11.34 -6.60 -15.86
N ASN A 78 -10.43 -7.51 -16.20
CA ASN A 78 -9.54 -8.14 -15.22
C ASN A 78 -8.52 -7.14 -14.66
N LEU A 79 -8.12 -6.17 -15.48
CA LEU A 79 -7.15 -5.14 -15.09
C LEU A 79 -7.77 -4.12 -14.13
N ASP A 80 -9.03 -3.75 -14.31
CA ASP A 80 -9.75 -2.86 -13.38
C ASP A 80 -9.98 -3.54 -12.03
N MET A 81 -10.35 -4.83 -12.03
CA MET A 81 -10.42 -5.62 -10.79
C MET A 81 -9.05 -5.71 -10.10
N PHE A 82 -7.97 -5.92 -10.86
CA PHE A 82 -6.62 -5.95 -10.32
C PHE A 82 -6.22 -4.60 -9.70
N ASP A 83 -6.54 -3.49 -10.35
CA ASP A 83 -6.31 -2.14 -9.82
C ASP A 83 -7.03 -1.92 -8.49
N GLN A 84 -8.26 -2.41 -8.38
CA GLN A 84 -9.04 -2.33 -7.14
C GLN A 84 -8.46 -3.21 -6.03
N VAL A 85 -8.02 -4.44 -6.35
CA VAL A 85 -7.34 -5.32 -5.39
C VAL A 85 -6.06 -4.68 -4.86
N LEU A 86 -5.22 -4.09 -5.73
CA LEU A 86 -4.01 -3.39 -5.31
C LEU A 86 -4.32 -2.23 -4.35
N VAL A 87 -5.34 -1.43 -4.66
CA VAL A 87 -5.76 -0.31 -3.80
C VAL A 87 -6.24 -0.83 -2.44
N GLU A 88 -7.03 -1.91 -2.42
CA GLU A 88 -7.50 -2.53 -1.18
C GLU A 88 -6.36 -3.13 -0.33
N THR A 89 -5.37 -3.77 -0.97
CA THR A 89 -4.18 -4.27 -0.28
C THR A 89 -3.39 -3.14 0.36
N LEU A 90 -3.18 -2.02 -0.35
CA LEU A 90 -2.51 -0.85 0.21
C LEU A 90 -3.30 -0.21 1.35
N ALA A 91 -4.63 -0.15 1.24
CA ALA A 91 -5.48 0.35 2.32
C ALA A 91 -5.41 -0.55 3.57
N THR A 92 -5.32 -1.86 3.38
CA THR A 92 -5.14 -2.84 4.47
C THR A 92 -3.79 -2.66 5.16
N MET A 93 -2.73 -2.38 4.39
CA MET A 93 -1.41 -2.06 4.94
C MET A 93 -1.46 -0.79 5.81
N VAL A 94 -2.11 0.28 5.33
CA VAL A 94 -2.30 1.53 6.09
C VAL A 94 -3.08 1.26 7.38
N TYR A 95 -4.21 0.55 7.28
CA TYR A 95 -5.01 0.17 8.45
C TYR A 95 -4.19 -0.62 9.49
N GLY A 96 -3.41 -1.61 9.05
CA GLY A 96 -2.54 -2.38 9.92
C GLY A 96 -1.49 -1.51 10.62
N SER A 97 -0.87 -0.57 9.89
CA SER A 97 0.08 0.39 10.44
C SER A 97 -0.56 1.27 11.52
N ASN A 98 -1.74 1.83 11.25
CA ASN A 98 -2.45 2.65 12.23
C ASN A 98 -2.86 1.82 13.46
N LEU A 99 -3.30 0.58 13.27
CA LEU A 99 -3.72 -0.29 14.37
C LEU A 99 -2.56 -0.62 15.33
N ILE A 100 -1.35 -0.85 14.82
CA ILE A 100 -0.15 -1.10 15.65
C ILE A 100 0.16 0.11 16.54
N GLU A 101 -0.03 1.32 16.01
CA GLU A 101 0.20 2.59 16.72
C GLU A 101 -0.98 3.01 17.60
N SER A 102 -2.06 2.20 17.68
CA SER A 102 -3.33 2.56 18.33
C SER A 102 -3.93 3.87 17.80
N ALA A 103 -3.67 4.16 16.54
CA ALA A 103 -4.03 5.37 15.80
C ALA A 103 -5.16 5.09 14.79
N GLY A 104 -5.70 6.14 14.19
CA GLY A 104 -6.67 6.03 13.10
C GLY A 104 -8.04 5.41 13.48
N ALA A 105 -8.68 4.75 12.51
CA ALA A 105 -10.10 4.33 12.58
C ALA A 105 -10.26 2.80 12.51
N GLY A 106 -11.51 2.35 12.36
CA GLY A 106 -11.81 1.02 11.84
C GLY A 106 -11.46 0.88 10.35
N PHE A 107 -11.48 -0.36 9.88
CA PHE A 107 -11.07 -0.71 8.52
C PHE A 107 -11.95 -0.04 7.45
N GLY A 108 -13.26 0.09 7.68
CA GLY A 108 -14.20 0.65 6.70
C GLY A 108 -13.89 2.10 6.31
N ILE A 109 -13.73 2.97 7.31
CA ILE A 109 -13.35 4.38 7.10
C ILE A 109 -11.96 4.47 6.49
N THR A 110 -11.00 3.70 7.03
CA THR A 110 -9.63 3.68 6.53
C THR A 110 -9.57 3.33 5.05
N LYS A 111 -10.29 2.27 4.65
CA LYS A 111 -10.40 1.85 3.25
C LYS A 111 -10.98 2.95 2.37
N LYS A 112 -12.09 3.56 2.77
CA LYS A 112 -12.74 4.64 2.02
C LYS A 112 -11.80 5.83 1.77
N LEU A 113 -11.08 6.28 2.80
CA LEU A 113 -10.14 7.39 2.70
C LEU A 113 -8.93 7.02 1.83
N CYS A 114 -8.35 5.83 2.04
CA CYS A 114 -7.22 5.36 1.24
C CYS A 114 -7.59 5.22 -0.24
N GLU A 115 -8.76 4.67 -0.56
CA GLU A 115 -9.25 4.53 -1.93
C GLU A 115 -9.30 5.87 -2.65
N ALA A 116 -9.90 6.87 -2.01
CA ALA A 116 -9.97 8.22 -2.57
C ALA A 116 -8.57 8.83 -2.78
N ILE A 117 -7.63 8.66 -1.83
CA ILE A 117 -6.25 9.19 -1.95
C ILE A 117 -5.50 8.49 -3.09
N PHE A 118 -5.60 7.17 -3.17
CA PHE A 118 -4.91 6.36 -4.17
C PHE A 118 -5.51 6.54 -5.57
N LYS A 119 -6.79 6.94 -5.67
CA LYS A 119 -7.45 7.33 -6.93
C LYS A 119 -7.24 8.81 -7.28
N SER A 120 -6.53 9.58 -6.44
CA SER A 120 -6.36 11.03 -6.54
C SER A 120 -7.68 11.79 -6.60
N GLU A 121 -8.67 11.32 -5.85
CA GLU A 121 -9.93 12.03 -5.59
C GLU A 121 -9.69 13.15 -4.57
N GLU A 122 -10.48 14.21 -4.63
CA GLU A 122 -10.43 15.28 -3.63
C GLU A 122 -11.06 14.80 -2.32
N ILE A 123 -10.32 14.94 -1.22
CA ILE A 123 -10.78 14.59 0.11
C ILE A 123 -10.60 15.80 1.01
N ARG A 124 -11.59 16.03 1.86
CA ARG A 124 -11.49 17.03 2.92
C ARG A 124 -10.55 16.52 4.00
N GLU A 125 -9.47 17.26 4.23
CA GLU A 125 -8.56 17.02 5.36
C GLU A 125 -9.24 17.24 6.71
N GLU A 126 -10.33 18.01 6.72
CA GLU A 126 -11.13 18.30 7.90
C GLU A 126 -12.46 17.58 7.83
N ILE A 127 -12.75 16.81 8.87
CA ILE A 127 -14.04 16.18 9.08
C ILE A 127 -14.90 17.12 9.92
N ILE A 128 -16.17 17.30 9.54
CA ILE A 128 -17.10 18.15 10.30
C ILE A 128 -18.04 17.28 11.14
N GLU A 129 -18.47 17.76 12.32
CA GLU A 129 -19.32 16.99 13.25
C GLU A 129 -20.63 16.46 12.64
N ARG A 130 -21.09 17.07 11.55
CA ARG A 130 -22.34 16.68 10.87
C ARG A 130 -22.13 15.63 9.79
N ASP A 131 -20.89 15.24 9.51
CA ASP A 131 -20.61 14.21 8.51
C ASP A 131 -20.95 12.82 9.07
N ASN A 132 -21.54 11.97 8.24
CA ASN A 132 -21.77 10.57 8.62
C ASN A 132 -20.47 9.85 8.99
N ASP A 133 -19.38 10.19 8.30
CA ASP A 133 -18.05 9.63 8.58
C ASP A 133 -17.55 10.05 9.97
N TYR A 134 -17.93 11.24 10.47
CA TYR A 134 -17.56 11.70 11.82
C TYR A 134 -18.23 10.85 12.88
N GLU A 135 -19.55 10.66 12.77
CA GLU A 135 -20.29 9.85 13.74
C GLU A 135 -19.84 8.40 13.73
N LEU A 136 -19.52 7.84 12.55
CA LEU A 136 -19.03 6.48 12.44
C LEU A 136 -17.63 6.34 13.07
N LEU A 137 -16.73 7.31 12.82
CA LEU A 137 -15.40 7.34 13.42
C LEU A 137 -15.48 7.46 14.94
N LYS A 138 -16.34 8.35 15.44
CA LYS A 138 -16.57 8.55 16.86
C LYS A 138 -17.09 7.28 17.54
N GLN A 139 -18.04 6.58 16.92
CA GLN A 139 -18.56 5.31 17.44
C GLN A 139 -17.46 4.23 17.51
N GLU A 140 -16.59 4.15 16.51
CA GLU A 140 -15.46 3.21 16.51
C GLU A 140 -14.45 3.53 17.61
N LEU A 141 -14.11 4.80 17.80
CA LEU A 141 -13.22 5.24 18.89
C LEU A 141 -13.84 4.92 20.26
N MET A 142 -15.14 5.15 20.44
CA MET A 142 -15.85 4.77 21.66
C MET A 142 -15.82 3.25 21.90
N ALA A 143 -16.06 2.44 20.87
CA ALA A 143 -16.03 0.98 20.98
C ALA A 143 -14.63 0.43 21.35
N LYS A 144 -13.56 1.12 20.95
CA LYS A 144 -12.18 0.81 21.29
C LYS A 144 -11.72 1.39 22.64
N ASN A 145 -12.60 2.08 23.38
CA ASN A 145 -12.25 2.85 24.59
C ASN A 145 -11.15 3.89 24.36
N LEU A 146 -11.08 4.46 23.16
CA LEU A 146 -10.13 5.52 22.80
C LEU A 146 -10.75 6.92 23.03
N PRO A 147 -9.91 7.97 23.08
CA PRO A 147 -10.39 9.35 23.08
C PRO A 147 -11.32 9.61 21.88
N HIS A 148 -12.50 10.16 22.15
CA HIS A 148 -13.58 10.37 21.16
C HIS A 148 -14.16 11.79 21.24
N SER A 149 -13.36 12.74 21.75
CA SER A 149 -13.65 14.17 21.62
C SER A 149 -13.58 14.59 20.16
N PHE A 150 -14.14 15.75 19.81
CA PHE A 150 -14.03 16.30 18.46
C PHE A 150 -12.58 16.35 17.97
N LEU A 151 -11.65 16.80 18.82
CA LEU A 151 -10.22 16.86 18.50
C LEU A 151 -9.62 15.48 18.26
N ALA A 152 -9.98 14.48 19.08
CA ALA A 152 -9.48 13.12 18.90
C ALA A 152 -10.00 12.47 17.59
N VAL A 153 -11.26 12.70 17.26
CA VAL A 153 -11.86 12.23 15.99
C VAL A 153 -11.16 12.91 14.81
N LEU A 154 -10.93 14.23 14.89
CA LEU A 154 -10.23 14.99 13.86
C LEU A 154 -8.78 14.51 13.69
N GLN A 155 -8.09 14.21 14.79
CA GLN A 155 -6.72 13.69 14.78
C GLN A 155 -6.66 12.31 14.12
N SER A 156 -7.53 11.38 14.53
CA SER A 156 -7.65 10.05 13.94
C SER A 156 -7.93 10.10 12.42
N HIS A 157 -8.81 11.01 11.98
CA HIS A 157 -9.07 11.25 10.55
C HIS A 157 -7.82 11.74 9.81
N ARG A 158 -7.07 12.67 10.40
CA ARG A 158 -5.83 13.20 9.82
C ARG A 158 -4.73 12.14 9.74
N GLU A 159 -4.55 11.33 10.78
CA GLU A 159 -3.58 10.24 10.83
C GLU A 159 -3.75 9.29 9.62
N ILE A 160 -4.98 8.86 9.35
CA ILE A 160 -5.27 7.99 8.19
C ILE A 160 -4.90 8.68 6.88
N ILE A 161 -5.34 9.93 6.71
CA ILE A 161 -5.08 10.70 5.49
C ILE A 161 -3.58 10.86 5.26
N GLN A 162 -2.81 11.21 6.30
CA GLN A 162 -1.38 11.41 6.17
C GLN A 162 -0.62 10.11 5.95
N HIS A 163 -0.98 9.01 6.62
CA HIS A 163 -0.38 7.69 6.34
C HIS A 163 -0.61 7.26 4.90
N ALA A 164 -1.82 7.43 4.37
CA ALA A 164 -2.12 7.12 2.98
C ALA A 164 -1.37 8.04 1.99
N LYS A 165 -1.29 9.35 2.28
CA LYS A 165 -0.51 10.29 1.45
C LYS A 165 0.99 9.98 1.47
N ALA A 166 1.57 9.68 2.63
CA ALA A 166 2.96 9.30 2.78
C ALA A 166 3.26 7.98 2.05
N THR A 167 2.38 6.98 2.18
CA THR A 167 2.44 5.73 1.43
C THR A 167 2.44 5.96 -0.08
N ARG A 168 1.49 6.76 -0.58
CA ARG A 168 1.39 7.13 -2.00
C ARG A 168 2.66 7.83 -2.48
N TYR A 169 3.20 8.75 -1.69
CA TYR A 169 4.44 9.46 -1.99
C TYR A 169 5.63 8.51 -2.12
N MET A 170 5.83 7.62 -1.12
CA MET A 170 6.92 6.66 -1.12
C MET A 170 6.87 5.70 -2.31
N ILE A 171 5.69 5.15 -2.62
CA ILE A 171 5.52 4.27 -3.79
C ILE A 171 5.79 5.02 -5.09
N GLN A 172 5.33 6.27 -5.20
CA GLN A 172 5.61 7.11 -6.36
C GLN A 172 7.11 7.32 -6.55
N GLN A 173 7.82 7.77 -5.51
CA GLN A 173 9.24 8.10 -5.63
C GLN A 173 10.11 6.87 -5.85
N VAL A 174 9.94 5.83 -5.03
CA VAL A 174 10.86 4.70 -5.01
C VAL A 174 10.51 3.69 -6.09
N TYR A 175 9.25 3.26 -6.15
CA TYR A 175 8.86 2.17 -7.04
C TYR A 175 8.51 2.64 -8.46
N LEU A 176 7.66 3.67 -8.58
CA LEU A 176 7.18 4.12 -9.88
C LEU A 176 8.25 4.92 -10.63
N ASP A 177 8.82 5.93 -9.98
CA ASP A 177 9.89 6.77 -10.55
C ASP A 177 11.25 6.07 -10.53
N GLY A 178 11.41 5.01 -9.73
CA GLY A 178 12.65 4.22 -9.68
C GLY A 178 13.81 4.95 -9.02
N LYS A 179 13.52 5.85 -8.08
CA LYS A 179 14.55 6.57 -7.32
C LYS A 179 15.06 5.68 -6.18
N ASP A 180 16.35 5.80 -5.86
CA ASP A 180 16.89 5.23 -4.64
C ASP A 180 16.27 5.91 -3.42
N ILE A 181 16.13 5.14 -2.33
CA ILE A 181 15.74 5.71 -1.04
C ILE A 181 16.85 6.67 -0.61
N SER A 182 16.49 7.94 -0.46
CA SER A 182 17.38 9.00 0.01
C SER A 182 16.84 9.64 1.29
N GLU A 183 17.72 10.32 2.01
CA GLU A 183 17.32 11.12 3.19
C GLU A 183 16.23 12.14 2.84
N GLU A 184 16.34 12.80 1.69
CA GLU A 184 15.33 13.76 1.21
C GLU A 184 13.94 13.12 1.03
N ILE A 185 13.89 11.91 0.45
CA ILE A 185 12.63 11.16 0.29
C ILE A 185 12.06 10.79 1.66
N ILE A 186 12.90 10.33 2.59
CA ILE A 186 12.48 9.95 3.94
C ILE A 186 11.94 11.17 4.71
N LEU A 187 12.66 12.30 4.67
CA LEU A 187 12.27 13.54 5.35
C LEU A 187 10.94 14.07 4.81
N GLU A 188 10.75 14.05 3.48
CA GLU A 188 9.49 14.50 2.88
C GLU A 188 8.33 13.55 3.21
N ALA A 189 8.57 12.23 3.19
CA ALA A 189 7.56 11.26 3.62
C ALA A 189 7.17 11.46 5.09
N HIS A 190 8.14 11.72 5.97
CA HIS A 190 7.90 12.03 7.37
C HIS A 190 7.15 13.36 7.55
N ARG A 191 7.51 14.41 6.80
CA ARG A 191 6.81 15.70 6.81
C ARG A 191 5.34 15.55 6.41
N ILE A 192 5.05 14.72 5.41
CA ILE A 192 3.68 14.39 5.01
C ILE A 192 2.98 13.65 6.15
N LEU A 193 3.64 12.62 6.69
CA LEU A 193 3.10 11.77 7.76
C LEU A 193 2.68 12.58 8.99
N THR A 194 3.47 13.57 9.41
CA THR A 194 3.24 14.37 10.63
C THR A 194 2.47 15.66 10.39
N PHE A 195 2.05 15.93 9.15
CA PHE A 195 1.40 17.20 8.83
C PHE A 195 0.07 17.39 9.57
N LYS A 196 0.03 18.40 10.46
CA LYS A 196 -1.13 18.74 11.32
C LYS A 196 -1.59 17.60 12.24
N ILE A 197 -0.67 16.69 12.56
CA ILE A 197 -0.83 15.74 13.66
C ILE A 197 -0.09 16.37 14.83
N ASP A 198 -0.81 16.68 15.91
CA ASP A 198 -0.19 17.17 17.13
C ASP A 198 0.59 16.01 17.75
N THR A 199 1.91 16.01 17.55
CA THR A 199 2.83 15.13 18.27
C THR A 199 3.14 15.82 19.60
N ASP A 200 2.66 15.25 20.69
CA ASP A 200 3.00 15.67 22.06
C ASP A 200 4.53 15.80 22.28
#